data_AF-A0A941LCV9-F1
#
_entry.id   AF-A0A941LCV9-F1
#
_cell.length_a   1.000
_cell.length_b   1.000
_cell.length_c   1.000
_cell.angle_alpha   90.00
_cell.angle_beta   90.00
_cell.angle_gamma   90.00
#
_symmetry.space_group_name_H-M   'P 1'
#
loop_
_entity.id
_entity.type
_entity.pdbx_description
1 polymer ?
#
loop_
_entity_poly.entity_id
_entity_poly.type
_entity_poly.pdbx_seq_one_letter_code
_entity_poly.pdbx_strand_id
1 'polypeptide(L)'
;MNRVTSSKLPVCRSPGRTLHLQLTLVLFALSGLFALEAWGPPLTTSQALPLHTVVQSSRTSSVYIGSVMAMLATFEDAGILPPEGTPQANRIIKAVIQFQSAFLKSEHPAIRQFFTDAHRATLGDHAEEVESAFRLAGWSADTFEAVIAAGQQNNAWIADGISEGFREFNIGKQDFDLLAELYRQSNSAFSTKGTTFQQVYAQRRREMPGAKVD
;
A
#
# COMPACT_ATOMS: atom_id res chain seq x y z
N MET A 1 -24.31 -60.91 23.01
CA MET A 1 -23.23 -59.99 22.60
C MET A 1 -23.50 -59.60 21.14
N ASN A 2 -23.63 -58.37 20.67
CA ASN A 2 -23.55 -57.01 21.19
C ASN A 2 -24.52 -56.11 20.40
N ARG A 3 -25.15 -55.14 21.08
CA ARG A 3 -25.73 -53.93 20.47
C ARG A 3 -24.60 -53.06 19.94
N VAL A 4 -24.80 -52.42 18.78
CA VAL A 4 -24.28 -51.06 18.55
C VAL A 4 -25.37 -50.25 17.86
N THR A 5 -26.00 -49.38 18.64
CA THR A 5 -26.87 -48.29 18.19
C THR A 5 -26.08 -46.99 18.20
N SER A 6 -26.22 -46.22 17.13
CA SER A 6 -26.22 -44.75 17.07
C SER A 6 -24.97 -43.98 17.52
N SER A 7 -24.43 -43.16 16.61
CA SER A 7 -24.21 -41.72 16.84
C SER A 7 -24.04 -40.99 15.51
N LYS A 8 -25.11 -40.38 14.99
CA LYS A 8 -24.97 -39.28 14.02
C LYS A 8 -24.46 -38.07 14.79
N LEU A 9 -23.27 -37.58 14.44
CA LEU A 9 -22.73 -36.35 15.00
C LEU A 9 -23.48 -35.15 14.42
N PRO A 10 -23.92 -34.18 15.24
CA PRO A 10 -24.50 -32.95 14.74
C PRO A 10 -23.41 -32.04 14.16
N VAL A 11 -23.68 -31.54 12.95
CA VAL A 11 -22.98 -30.45 12.29
C VAL A 11 -23.09 -29.20 13.17
N CYS A 12 -21.99 -28.79 13.78
CA CYS A 12 -21.87 -27.46 14.38
C CYS A 12 -21.78 -26.42 13.27
N ARG A 13 -22.95 -25.90 12.86
CA ARG A 13 -23.07 -24.75 11.98
C ARG A 13 -22.87 -23.49 12.82
N SER A 14 -21.65 -22.93 12.79
CA SER A 14 -21.38 -21.62 13.38
C SER A 14 -22.15 -20.54 12.61
N PRO A 15 -22.96 -19.69 13.25
CA PRO A 15 -23.62 -18.57 12.58
C PRO A 15 -22.60 -17.48 12.28
N GLY A 16 -22.54 -17.09 11.01
CA GLY A 16 -21.70 -16.00 10.51
C GLY A 16 -21.97 -14.72 11.28
N ARG A 17 -20.94 -14.22 11.96
CA ARG A 17 -20.89 -12.85 12.45
C ARG A 17 -20.41 -12.00 11.29
N THR A 18 -21.36 -11.48 10.52
CA THR A 18 -21.13 -10.37 9.60
C THR A 18 -20.82 -9.13 10.44
N LEU A 19 -19.54 -8.94 10.78
CA LEU A 19 -19.08 -7.74 11.46
C LEU A 19 -18.90 -6.66 10.38
N HIS A 20 -19.99 -5.96 10.07
CA HIS A 20 -19.93 -4.66 9.41
C HIS A 20 -19.23 -3.70 10.38
N LEU A 21 -17.91 -3.55 10.27
CA LEU A 21 -17.17 -2.54 11.00
C LEU A 21 -16.88 -1.38 10.05
N GLN A 22 -17.60 -0.28 10.25
CA GLN A 22 -17.40 0.95 9.50
C GLN A 22 -16.12 1.62 9.98
N LEU A 23 -15.14 1.72 9.10
CA LEU A 23 -13.88 2.42 9.36
C LEU A 23 -14.06 3.92 9.10
N THR A 24 -14.57 4.65 10.09
CA THR A 24 -14.58 6.12 10.06
C THR A 24 -13.18 6.66 10.36
N LEU A 25 -12.54 7.20 9.32
CA LEU A 25 -11.28 7.92 9.34
C LEU A 25 -11.29 9.09 10.34
N VAL A 26 -10.32 9.13 11.25
CA VAL A 26 -9.89 10.38 11.92
C VAL A 26 -8.43 10.63 11.52
N LEU A 27 -8.24 11.49 10.52
CA LEU A 27 -6.95 12.08 10.17
C LEU A 27 -7.01 13.55 10.56
N PHE A 28 -6.50 13.88 11.74
CA PHE A 28 -6.16 15.26 12.10
C PHE A 28 -4.79 15.31 12.77
N ALA A 29 -4.08 16.38 12.43
CA ALA A 29 -2.85 16.87 13.04
C ALA A 29 -1.56 16.13 12.66
N LEU A 30 -0.92 16.57 11.57
CA LEU A 30 0.51 16.86 11.61
C LEU A 30 0.84 17.93 10.55
N SER A 31 0.45 19.17 10.84
CA SER A 31 0.89 20.35 10.10
C SER A 31 0.91 21.52 11.06
N GLY A 32 2.06 21.78 11.67
CA GLY A 32 2.18 22.91 12.58
C GLY A 32 3.40 22.82 13.45
N LEU A 33 4.59 22.95 12.85
CA LEU A 33 5.81 23.31 13.57
C LEU A 33 6.91 23.67 12.58
N PHE A 34 6.76 24.81 11.89
CA PHE A 34 7.88 25.62 11.38
C PHE A 34 7.37 27.01 11.04
N ALA A 35 7.44 27.91 12.00
CA ALA A 35 7.44 29.35 11.75
C ALA A 35 8.34 29.98 12.81
N LEU A 36 9.64 29.99 12.54
CA LEU A 36 10.59 30.84 13.23
C LEU A 36 11.00 31.95 12.27
N GLU A 37 10.89 33.18 12.77
CA GLU A 37 11.58 34.41 12.36
C GLU A 37 11.35 34.98 10.95
N ALA A 38 10.74 36.18 10.92
CA ALA A 38 11.46 37.38 10.49
C ALA A 38 10.66 38.65 10.85
N TRP A 39 11.23 39.49 11.73
CA TRP A 39 10.82 40.88 11.88
C TRP A 39 11.35 41.71 10.69
N GLY A 40 10.49 42.52 10.08
CA GLY A 40 10.85 43.57 9.12
C GLY A 40 9.78 44.68 9.13
N PRO A 41 10.14 45.97 8.96
CA PRO A 41 9.22 47.08 9.16
C PRO A 41 8.32 47.34 7.93
N PRO A 42 7.21 48.09 8.09
CA PRO A 42 6.17 48.19 7.06
C PRO A 42 6.43 49.40 6.16
N LEU A 43 6.47 49.22 4.84
CA LEU A 43 6.20 50.34 3.92
C LEU A 43 5.44 49.88 2.67
N THR A 44 4.24 50.45 2.61
CA THR A 44 3.31 50.72 1.51
C THR A 44 3.92 50.74 0.12
N THR A 45 3.37 49.95 -0.81
CA THR A 45 3.19 50.33 -2.22
C THR A 45 2.04 49.51 -2.81
N SER A 46 1.04 50.23 -3.29
CA SER A 46 -0.11 49.71 -4.04
C SER A 46 0.38 49.07 -5.34
N GLN A 47 0.19 47.76 -5.49
CA GLN A 47 0.19 47.10 -6.79
C GLN A 47 -0.98 46.12 -6.83
N ALA A 48 -1.79 46.28 -7.88
CA ALA A 48 -2.96 45.48 -8.19
C ALA A 48 -2.65 43.99 -8.06
N LEU A 49 -3.48 43.28 -7.30
CA LEU A 49 -3.43 41.83 -7.14
C LEU A 49 -3.55 41.17 -8.52
N PRO A 50 -2.50 40.51 -9.07
CA PRO A 50 -2.78 39.39 -9.94
C PRO A 50 -3.50 38.35 -9.07
N LEU A 51 -4.58 37.81 -9.60
CA LEU A 51 -5.28 36.66 -9.05
C LEU A 51 -4.24 35.55 -8.87
N HIS A 52 -3.62 35.45 -7.69
CA HIS A 52 -2.82 34.29 -7.34
C HIS A 52 -3.83 33.17 -7.20
N THR A 53 -4.03 32.44 -8.30
CA THR A 53 -4.52 31.08 -8.27
C THR A 53 -3.59 30.37 -7.29
N VAL A 54 -4.04 30.22 -6.05
CA VAL A 54 -3.45 29.28 -5.12
C VAL A 54 -3.53 27.96 -5.86
N VAL A 55 -2.41 27.54 -6.43
CA VAL A 55 -2.23 26.17 -6.88
C VAL A 55 -2.51 25.36 -5.64
N GLN A 56 -3.73 24.82 -5.55
CA GLN A 56 -4.14 23.95 -4.47
C GLN A 56 -3.08 22.87 -4.41
N SER A 57 -2.32 22.88 -3.31
CA SER A 57 -1.42 21.81 -2.90
C SER A 57 -2.09 20.49 -3.26
N SER A 58 -1.42 19.75 -4.14
CA SER A 58 -1.95 18.59 -4.85
C SER A 58 -2.56 17.61 -3.85
N ARG A 59 -3.89 17.60 -3.75
CA ARG A 59 -4.59 16.51 -3.06
C ARG A 59 -4.10 15.22 -3.70
N THR A 60 -3.56 14.30 -2.91
CA THR A 60 -3.20 12.96 -3.39
C THR A 60 -4.38 12.43 -4.19
N SER A 61 -4.14 12.07 -5.45
CA SER A 61 -5.18 11.55 -6.34
C SER A 61 -5.96 10.46 -5.60
N SER A 62 -7.30 10.52 -5.65
CA SER A 62 -8.16 9.51 -5.02
C SER A 62 -7.80 8.10 -5.46
N VAL A 63 -7.27 7.95 -6.68
CA VAL A 63 -6.78 6.70 -7.26
C VAL A 63 -5.63 6.09 -6.45
N TYR A 64 -4.65 6.90 -6.02
CA TYR A 64 -3.51 6.45 -5.21
C TYR A 64 -3.87 6.11 -3.77
N ILE A 65 -4.90 6.78 -3.23
CA ILE A 65 -5.46 6.43 -1.92
C ILE A 65 -6.19 5.09 -2.05
N GLY A 66 -7.00 4.92 -3.10
CA GLY A 66 -7.75 3.70 -3.33
C GLY A 66 -6.89 2.47 -3.58
N SER A 67 -5.75 2.61 -4.27
CA SER A 67 -4.81 1.50 -4.49
C SER A 67 -4.16 1.01 -3.18
N VAL A 68 -3.80 1.94 -2.27
CA VAL A 68 -3.29 1.63 -0.94
C VAL A 68 -4.38 0.96 -0.09
N MET A 69 -5.58 1.54 -0.05
CA MET A 69 -6.70 0.97 0.71
C MET A 69 -7.07 -0.44 0.21
N ALA A 70 -7.03 -0.67 -1.11
CA ALA A 70 -7.26 -1.99 -1.68
C ALA A 70 -6.20 -3.00 -1.22
N MET A 71 -4.92 -2.59 -1.15
CA MET A 71 -3.83 -3.45 -0.67
C MET A 71 -4.03 -3.82 0.80
N LEU A 72 -4.36 -2.84 1.65
CA LEU A 72 -4.65 -3.08 3.06
C LEU A 72 -5.86 -3.98 3.26
N ALA A 73 -6.97 -3.73 2.56
CA ALA A 73 -8.16 -4.58 2.60
C ALA A 73 -7.88 -6.01 2.11
N THR A 74 -6.94 -6.18 1.16
CA THR A 74 -6.50 -7.51 0.72
C THR A 74 -5.78 -8.25 1.85
N PHE A 75 -4.89 -7.59 2.59
CA PHE A 75 -4.27 -8.19 3.78
C PHE A 75 -5.28 -8.48 4.90
N GLU A 76 -6.30 -7.64 5.05
CA GLU A 76 -7.38 -7.86 6.00
C GLU A 76 -8.19 -9.12 5.66
N ASP A 77 -8.53 -9.34 4.38
CA ASP A 77 -9.27 -10.52 3.90
C ASP A 77 -8.50 -11.83 4.09
N ALA A 78 -7.17 -11.76 4.11
CA ALA A 78 -6.33 -12.89 4.48
C ALA A 78 -6.37 -13.19 5.99
N GLY A 79 -6.82 -12.25 6.82
CA GLY A 79 -6.88 -12.38 8.28
C GLY A 79 -5.52 -12.25 8.97
N ILE A 80 -4.57 -11.56 8.33
CA ILE A 80 -3.16 -11.50 8.74
C ILE A 80 -2.72 -10.11 9.23
N LEU A 81 -3.61 -9.11 9.12
CA LEU A 81 -3.33 -7.80 9.71
C LEU A 81 -3.41 -7.85 11.24
N PRO A 82 -2.49 -7.17 11.94
CA PRO A 82 -2.61 -6.96 13.37
C PRO A 82 -3.83 -6.07 13.68
N PRO A 83 -4.34 -6.09 14.93
CA PRO A 83 -5.46 -5.24 15.32
C PRO A 83 -5.21 -3.76 15.02
N GLU A 84 -6.25 -3.05 14.59
CA GLU A 84 -6.18 -1.63 14.31
C GLU A 84 -5.77 -0.82 15.53
N GLY A 85 -5.13 0.34 15.29
CA GLY A 85 -4.61 1.21 16.34
C GLY A 85 -3.32 0.70 17.02
N THR A 86 -2.90 -0.54 16.74
CA THR A 86 -1.60 -1.04 17.24
C THR A 86 -0.42 -0.36 16.52
N PRO A 87 0.75 -0.23 17.18
CA PRO A 87 1.95 0.28 16.53
C PRO A 87 2.33 -0.50 15.26
N GLN A 88 2.06 -1.81 15.24
CA GLN A 88 2.34 -2.66 14.09
C GLN A 88 1.40 -2.36 12.92
N ALA A 89 0.09 -2.22 13.15
CA ALA A 89 -0.86 -1.81 12.11
C ALA A 89 -0.46 -0.44 11.50
N ASN A 90 -0.11 0.51 12.36
CA ASN A 90 0.36 1.84 11.93
C ASN A 90 1.64 1.76 11.08
N ARG A 91 2.55 0.85 11.42
CA ARG A 91 3.77 0.62 10.64
C ARG A 91 3.48 0.04 9.25
N ILE A 92 2.55 -0.91 9.16
CA ILE A 92 2.13 -1.50 7.87
C ILE A 92 1.52 -0.44 6.95
N ILE A 93 0.57 0.35 7.48
CA ILE A 93 -0.09 1.41 6.72
C ILE A 93 0.94 2.41 6.18
N LYS A 94 1.88 2.85 7.04
CA LYS A 94 2.97 3.75 6.63
C LYS A 94 3.83 3.13 5.55
N ALA A 95 4.26 1.88 5.73
CA ALA A 95 5.11 1.18 4.76
C ALA A 95 4.45 1.13 3.37
N VAL A 96 3.19 0.70 3.27
CA VAL A 96 2.47 0.62 1.97
C VAL A 96 2.38 2.00 1.28
N ILE A 97 2.11 3.06 2.03
CA ILE A 97 2.03 4.43 1.51
C ILE A 97 3.41 4.94 1.07
N GLN A 98 4.43 4.72 1.89
CA GLN A 98 5.78 5.22 1.66
C GLN A 98 6.40 4.51 0.45
N PHE A 99 6.29 3.19 0.33
CA PHE A 99 6.77 2.47 -0.84
C PHE A 99 6.07 2.95 -2.12
N GLN A 100 4.75 3.15 -2.10
CA GLN A 100 4.05 3.73 -3.27
C GLN A 100 4.63 5.11 -3.62
N SER A 101 4.85 5.94 -2.61
CA SER A 101 5.42 7.28 -2.79
C SER A 101 6.84 7.24 -3.33
N ALA A 102 7.67 6.32 -2.86
CA ALA A 102 9.04 6.13 -3.32
C ALA A 102 9.08 5.79 -4.80
N PHE A 103 8.29 4.80 -5.23
CA PHE A 103 8.25 4.41 -6.64
C PHE A 103 7.60 5.44 -7.56
N LEU A 104 6.66 6.25 -7.06
CA LEU A 104 6.04 7.32 -7.85
C LEU A 104 6.91 8.58 -7.96
N LYS A 105 7.70 8.90 -6.93
CA LYS A 105 8.30 10.24 -6.77
C LYS A 105 9.82 10.25 -6.69
N SER A 106 10.47 9.12 -6.46
CA SER A 106 11.92 9.11 -6.34
C SER A 106 12.59 9.42 -7.68
N GLU A 107 13.51 10.37 -7.65
CA GLU A 107 14.45 10.63 -8.74
C GLU A 107 15.74 9.81 -8.59
N HIS A 108 15.89 9.08 -7.48
CA HIS A 108 17.10 8.32 -7.18
C HIS A 108 17.29 7.17 -8.21
N PRO A 109 18.42 7.14 -8.96
CA PRO A 109 18.61 6.19 -10.06
C PRO A 109 18.47 4.73 -9.62
N ALA A 110 19.00 4.37 -8.45
CA ALA A 110 18.90 3.01 -7.93
C ALA A 110 17.44 2.55 -7.72
N ILE A 111 16.56 3.44 -7.21
CA ILE A 111 15.16 3.10 -6.95
C ILE A 111 14.41 2.88 -8.27
N ARG A 112 14.67 3.73 -9.28
CA ARG A 112 14.09 3.62 -10.62
C ARG A 112 14.53 2.33 -11.31
N GLN A 113 15.83 2.03 -11.25
CA GLN A 113 16.40 0.82 -11.83
C GLN A 113 15.82 -0.43 -11.16
N PHE A 114 15.80 -0.47 -9.83
CA PHE A 114 15.19 -1.57 -9.07
C PHE A 114 13.72 -1.79 -9.45
N PHE A 115 12.94 -0.72 -9.56
CA PHE A 115 11.53 -0.84 -9.93
C PHE A 115 11.35 -1.39 -11.35
N THR A 116 12.15 -0.90 -12.31
CA THR A 116 12.14 -1.36 -13.70
C THR A 116 12.54 -2.84 -13.79
N ASP A 117 13.63 -3.23 -13.12
CA ASP A 117 14.15 -4.59 -13.14
C ASP A 117 13.21 -5.57 -12.44
N ALA A 118 12.55 -5.15 -11.37
CA ALA A 118 11.53 -5.95 -10.68
C ALA A 118 10.40 -6.35 -11.62
N HIS A 119 9.87 -5.38 -12.39
CA HIS A 119 8.81 -5.65 -13.37
C HIS A 119 9.32 -6.55 -14.51
N ARG A 120 10.50 -6.25 -15.09
CA ARG A 120 11.07 -7.06 -16.17
C ARG A 120 11.30 -8.51 -15.76
N ALA A 121 11.84 -8.73 -14.58
CA ALA A 121 12.13 -10.07 -14.08
C ALA A 121 10.86 -10.90 -13.81
N THR A 122 9.77 -10.25 -13.40
CA THR A 122 8.54 -10.93 -12.96
C THR A 122 7.51 -11.06 -14.08
N LEU A 123 7.40 -10.04 -14.95
CA LEU A 123 6.29 -9.88 -15.89
C LEU A 123 6.72 -9.97 -17.36
N GLY A 124 8.03 -10.01 -17.65
CA GLY A 124 8.55 -10.13 -19.01
C GLY A 124 8.00 -9.05 -19.94
N ASP A 125 7.32 -9.47 -21.00
CA ASP A 125 6.76 -8.60 -22.03
C ASP A 125 5.71 -7.60 -21.51
N HIS A 126 5.06 -7.89 -20.37
CA HIS A 126 4.05 -7.01 -19.76
C HIS A 126 4.64 -5.97 -18.80
N ALA A 127 5.95 -5.98 -18.56
CA ALA A 127 6.60 -5.13 -17.58
C ALA A 127 6.34 -3.63 -17.80
N GLU A 128 6.48 -3.15 -19.04
CA GLU A 128 6.30 -1.73 -19.37
C GLU A 128 4.86 -1.26 -19.22
N GLU A 129 3.90 -2.12 -19.59
CA GLU A 129 2.46 -1.85 -19.43
C GLU A 129 2.11 -1.70 -17.94
N VAL A 130 2.54 -2.65 -17.11
CA VAL A 130 2.25 -2.64 -15.67
C VAL A 130 2.96 -1.48 -14.96
N GLU A 131 4.19 -1.16 -15.33
CA GLU A 131 4.92 0.01 -14.80
C GLU A 131 4.20 1.32 -15.16
N SER A 132 3.71 1.43 -16.40
CA SER A 132 2.94 2.59 -16.86
C SER A 132 1.59 2.69 -16.16
N ALA A 133 0.90 1.57 -15.95
CA ALA A 133 -0.32 1.50 -15.17
C ALA A 133 -0.09 1.93 -13.73
N PHE A 134 1.04 1.53 -13.11
CA PHE A 134 1.42 1.96 -11.77
C PHE A 134 1.55 3.48 -11.66
N ARG A 135 2.18 4.14 -12.64
CA ARG A 135 2.29 5.62 -12.68
C ARG A 135 0.94 6.34 -12.75
N LEU A 136 -0.11 5.67 -13.20
CA LEU A 136 -1.47 6.26 -13.31
C LEU A 136 -2.37 5.86 -12.13
N ALA A 137 -2.18 4.66 -11.59
CA ALA A 137 -3.14 4.03 -10.69
C ALA A 137 -2.59 3.68 -9.30
N GLY A 138 -1.27 3.78 -9.09
CA GLY A 138 -0.60 3.31 -7.89
C GLY A 138 -0.49 1.79 -7.87
N TRP A 139 -0.51 1.20 -6.67
CA TRP A 139 -0.39 -0.25 -6.51
C TRP A 139 -1.34 -1.05 -7.40
N SER A 140 -0.82 -2.17 -7.89
CA SER A 140 -1.56 -3.32 -8.42
C SER A 140 -1.02 -4.57 -7.72
N ALA A 141 -1.72 -5.70 -7.83
CA ALA A 141 -1.22 -6.96 -7.30
C ALA A 141 0.09 -7.38 -8.00
N ASP A 142 0.16 -7.23 -9.32
CA ASP A 142 1.32 -7.61 -10.14
C ASP A 142 2.54 -6.74 -9.83
N THR A 143 2.34 -5.43 -9.70
CA THR A 143 3.40 -4.51 -9.27
C THR A 143 3.90 -4.92 -7.89
N PHE A 144 3.01 -5.13 -6.92
CA PHE A 144 3.40 -5.47 -5.56
C PHE A 144 4.17 -6.79 -5.50
N GLU A 145 3.69 -7.83 -6.18
CA GLU A 145 4.38 -9.11 -6.33
C GLU A 145 5.80 -8.93 -6.91
N ALA A 146 5.92 -8.18 -8.01
CA ALA A 146 7.20 -7.93 -8.66
C ALA A 146 8.21 -7.26 -7.71
N VAL A 147 7.78 -6.24 -6.97
CA VAL A 147 8.66 -5.54 -6.03
C VAL A 147 9.08 -6.44 -4.86
N ILE A 148 8.14 -7.21 -4.32
CA ILE A 148 8.41 -8.16 -3.23
C ILE A 148 9.39 -9.25 -3.70
N ALA A 149 9.17 -9.82 -4.88
CA ALA A 149 10.04 -10.84 -5.46
C ALA A 149 11.47 -10.32 -5.68
N ALA A 150 11.60 -9.10 -6.22
CA ALA A 150 12.90 -8.48 -6.46
C ALA A 150 13.65 -8.16 -5.15
N GLY A 151 12.98 -7.54 -4.17
CA GLY A 151 13.65 -7.13 -2.93
C GLY A 151 13.96 -8.27 -1.97
N GLN A 152 13.40 -9.46 -2.17
CA GLN A 152 13.76 -10.68 -1.42
C GLN A 152 15.03 -11.36 -1.96
N GLN A 153 15.58 -10.89 -3.08
CA GLN A 153 16.87 -11.39 -3.57
C GLN A 153 18.00 -10.96 -2.62
N ASN A 154 18.91 -11.89 -2.29
CA ASN A 154 19.92 -11.75 -1.23
C ASN A 154 20.78 -10.47 -1.31
N ASN A 155 20.92 -9.85 -2.48
CA ASN A 155 21.72 -8.66 -2.73
C ASN A 155 20.89 -7.39 -2.99
N ALA A 156 19.56 -7.44 -3.06
CA ALA A 156 18.75 -6.29 -3.49
C ALA A 156 18.90 -5.06 -2.58
N TRP A 157 19.04 -5.27 -1.27
CA TRP A 157 19.21 -4.20 -0.28
C TRP A 157 20.68 -3.82 -0.04
N ILE A 158 21.61 -4.65 -0.51
CA ILE A 158 23.06 -4.45 -0.43
C ILE A 158 23.57 -3.72 -1.69
N ALA A 159 22.85 -3.83 -2.81
CA ALA A 159 23.13 -3.13 -4.04
C ALA A 159 23.25 -1.61 -3.80
N ASP A 160 24.26 -1.01 -4.44
CA ASP A 160 24.65 0.37 -4.21
C ASP A 160 23.47 1.33 -4.38
N GLY A 161 23.23 2.16 -3.36
CA GLY A 161 22.26 3.25 -3.40
C GLY A 161 20.79 2.88 -3.16
N ILE A 162 20.39 1.60 -3.11
CA ILE A 162 18.98 1.23 -2.84
C ILE A 162 18.56 1.64 -1.43
N SER A 163 19.36 1.26 -0.44
CA SER A 163 19.10 1.61 0.97
C SER A 163 19.18 3.12 1.22
N GLU A 164 19.93 3.87 0.40
CA GLU A 164 20.02 5.32 0.47
C GLU A 164 18.77 5.98 -0.14
N GLY A 165 18.40 5.61 -1.36
CA GLY A 165 17.22 6.16 -2.03
C GLY A 165 15.92 5.90 -1.27
N PHE A 166 15.76 4.73 -0.65
CA PHE A 166 14.59 4.45 0.20
C PHE A 166 14.60 5.23 1.52
N ARG A 167 15.77 5.63 2.02
CA ARG A 167 15.89 6.41 3.26
C ARG A 167 15.25 7.80 3.13
N GLU A 168 15.28 8.40 1.94
CA GLU A 168 14.59 9.67 1.65
C GLU A 168 13.08 9.61 1.92
N PHE A 169 12.49 8.41 1.83
CA PHE A 169 11.07 8.16 2.07
C PHE A 169 10.80 7.60 3.48
N ASN A 170 11.82 7.55 4.34
CA ASN A 170 11.80 6.91 5.66
C ASN A 170 11.45 5.41 5.59
N ILE A 171 12.00 4.72 4.61
CA ILE A 171 11.83 3.28 4.40
C ILE A 171 13.14 2.57 4.73
N GLY A 172 13.05 1.51 5.53
CA GLY A 172 14.15 0.59 5.76
C GLY A 172 13.83 -0.84 5.31
N LYS A 173 14.86 -1.70 5.31
CA LYS A 173 14.72 -3.13 4.98
C LYS A 173 13.67 -3.82 5.85
N GLN A 174 13.55 -3.47 7.12
CA GLN A 174 12.54 -4.05 8.02
C GLN A 174 11.11 -3.77 7.56
N ASP A 175 10.85 -2.61 6.95
CA ASP A 175 9.52 -2.27 6.44
C ASP A 175 9.20 -3.09 5.19
N PHE A 176 10.22 -3.37 4.36
CA PHE A 176 10.09 -4.30 3.25
C PHE A 176 9.84 -5.74 3.71
N ASP A 177 10.66 -6.23 4.66
CA ASP A 177 10.54 -7.58 5.21
C ASP A 177 9.15 -7.79 5.82
N LEU A 178 8.60 -6.77 6.48
CA LEU A 178 7.24 -6.75 6.99
C LEU A 178 6.20 -6.93 5.87
N LEU A 179 6.30 -6.16 4.78
CA LEU A 179 5.37 -6.27 3.65
C LEU A 179 5.50 -7.60 2.89
N ALA A 180 6.72 -8.09 2.71
CA ALA A 180 6.99 -9.38 2.07
C ALA A 180 6.38 -10.53 2.88
N GLU A 181 6.47 -10.45 4.20
CA GLU A 181 5.86 -11.46 5.08
C GLU A 181 4.33 -11.44 5.00
N LEU A 182 3.70 -10.26 5.02
CA LEU A 182 2.25 -10.14 4.83
C LEU A 182 1.80 -10.70 3.48
N TYR A 183 2.55 -10.43 2.42
CA TYR A 183 2.28 -10.96 1.08
C TYR A 183 2.33 -12.50 1.06
N ARG A 184 3.39 -13.08 1.61
CA ARG A 184 3.58 -14.54 1.71
C ARG A 184 2.47 -15.21 2.50
N GLN A 185 2.12 -14.66 3.66
CA GLN A 185 1.03 -15.18 4.49
C GLN A 185 -0.32 -15.06 3.77
N SER A 186 -0.57 -13.94 3.08
CA SER A 186 -1.80 -13.72 2.32
C SER A 186 -1.95 -14.71 1.17
N ASN A 187 -0.89 -14.95 0.40
CA ASN A 187 -0.89 -15.95 -0.66
C ASN A 187 -1.20 -17.36 -0.13
N SER A 188 -0.61 -17.74 1.02
CA SER A 188 -0.90 -19.02 1.67
C SER A 188 -2.37 -19.12 2.11
N ALA A 189 -2.89 -18.06 2.75
CA ALA A 189 -4.27 -18.00 3.22
C ALA A 189 -5.28 -18.06 2.06
N PHE A 190 -5.04 -17.34 0.97
CA PHE A 190 -5.91 -17.32 -0.20
C PHE A 190 -5.86 -18.61 -1.00
N SER A 191 -4.68 -19.22 -1.15
CA SER A 191 -4.54 -20.52 -1.81
C SER A 191 -5.38 -21.59 -1.09
N THR A 192 -5.41 -21.56 0.24
CA THR A 192 -6.26 -22.46 1.05
C THR A 192 -7.75 -22.22 0.82
N LYS A 193 -8.15 -20.99 0.46
CA LYS A 193 -9.53 -20.60 0.14
C LYS A 193 -9.87 -20.78 -1.35
N GLY A 194 -8.96 -21.28 -2.18
CA GLY A 194 -9.17 -21.46 -3.62
C GLY A 194 -9.24 -20.15 -4.42
N THR A 195 -8.61 -19.08 -3.92
CA THR A 195 -8.48 -17.79 -4.61
C THR A 195 -7.03 -17.32 -4.64
N THR A 196 -6.74 -16.24 -5.35
CA THR A 196 -5.39 -15.66 -5.44
C THR A 196 -5.36 -14.24 -4.88
N PHE A 197 -4.17 -13.78 -4.52
CA PHE A 197 -3.98 -12.41 -4.07
C PHE A 197 -4.45 -11.39 -5.11
N GLN A 198 -4.17 -11.66 -6.39
CA GLN A 198 -4.55 -10.83 -7.53
C GLN A 198 -6.08 -10.72 -7.65
N GLN A 199 -6.81 -11.84 -7.50
CA GLN A 199 -8.28 -11.84 -7.57
C GLN A 199 -8.90 -11.02 -6.44
N VAL A 200 -8.42 -11.21 -5.20
CA VAL A 200 -8.93 -10.48 -4.03
C VAL A 200 -8.59 -8.99 -4.14
N TYR A 201 -7.36 -8.65 -4.52
CA TYR A 201 -6.96 -7.27 -4.74
C TYR A 201 -7.82 -6.61 -5.82
N ALA A 202 -8.05 -7.26 -6.95
CA ALA A 202 -8.88 -6.72 -8.03
C ALA A 202 -10.33 -6.48 -7.57
N GLN A 203 -10.89 -7.36 -6.75
CA GLN A 203 -12.20 -7.16 -6.12
C GLN A 203 -12.20 -5.93 -5.21
N ARG A 204 -11.25 -5.85 -4.27
CA ARG A 204 -11.14 -4.71 -3.36
C ARG A 204 -10.92 -3.41 -4.10
N ARG A 205 -10.09 -3.40 -5.14
CA ARG A 205 -9.78 -2.18 -5.88
C ARG A 205 -11.01 -1.54 -6.51
N ARG A 206 -12.01 -2.32 -6.94
CA ARG A 206 -13.29 -1.82 -7.49
C ARG A 206 -14.15 -1.11 -6.45
N GLU A 207 -14.00 -1.46 -5.17
CA GLU A 207 -14.74 -0.87 -4.05
C GLU A 207 -14.10 0.41 -3.52
N MET A 208 -12.87 0.72 -3.96
CA MET A 208 -12.07 1.82 -3.42
C MET A 208 -12.18 3.13 -4.22
N PRO A 209 -11.92 4.29 -3.60
CA PRO A 209 -11.89 5.57 -4.29
C PRO A 209 -11.01 5.58 -5.54
N GLY A 210 -11.44 6.32 -6.56
CA GLY A 210 -10.71 6.41 -7.82
C GLY A 210 -10.58 5.08 -8.57
N ALA A 211 -11.43 4.09 -8.28
CA ALA A 211 -11.64 2.96 -9.19
C ALA A 211 -12.24 3.50 -10.50
N LYS A 212 -11.82 2.92 -11.64
CA LYS A 212 -12.55 3.15 -12.89
C LYS A 212 -13.93 2.52 -12.72
N VAL A 213 -14.97 3.33 -12.86
CA VAL A 213 -16.34 2.85 -12.98
C VAL A 213 -16.49 2.52 -14.46
N ASP A 214 -16.52 1.23 -14.79
CA ASP A 214 -16.83 0.77 -16.15
C ASP A 214 -18.26 1.13 -16.53
#